data_AF-A0A1J8R221-F1
#
_entry.id   AF-A0A1J8R221-F1
#
_cell.length_a   1.000
_cell.length_b   1.000
_cell.length_c   1.000
_cell.angle_alpha   90.00
_cell.angle_beta   90.00
_cell.angle_gamma   90.00
#
_symmetry.space_group_name_H-M   'P 1'
#
loop_
_entity.id
_entity.type
_entity.pdbx_description
1 polymer ?
#
loop_
_entity_poly.entity_id
_entity_poly.type
_entity_poly.pdbx_seq_one_letter_code
_entity_poly.pdbx_strand_id
1 'polypeptide(L)'
;MSENNLSFPLSISIDNQAAIQSGEGFYSRPGSYLADRFRRMMQKLAKDHPDFDITIRWIPGHEGVHGNEEADKAAKLAATGKQHNSPRTRLPQYLRLDSLPLSISALKQAHRKASHSHWTRIWSKSPRFTRTQQIDPNTINRSFLKLTATFPKRLTSLLMNLRSRHIPLNRHLHRIGKSDSPNCAHCPQDEETIHHYLFDCSHVRHERHILTNTLGRKASSLPFLLTNIDAIHHLIRFINATKRFKTTFGEVKMPVPRPT
;
A
#
# COMPACT_ATOMS: atom_id res chain seq x y z
N MET A 1 -34.05 -7.48 27.23
CA MET A 1 -35.36 -8.15 27.04
C MET A 1 -35.07 -9.64 27.01
N SER A 2 -35.69 -10.42 27.89
CA SER A 2 -35.67 -11.88 27.80
C SER A 2 -36.51 -12.32 26.59
N GLU A 3 -36.16 -13.45 25.96
CA GLU A 3 -36.82 -13.99 24.75
C GLU A 3 -38.35 -14.19 24.90
N ASN A 4 -38.88 -14.13 26.13
CA ASN A 4 -40.29 -14.41 26.45
C ASN A 4 -41.27 -13.22 26.29
N ASN A 5 -40.81 -12.03 25.89
CA ASN A 5 -41.68 -10.84 25.75
C ASN A 5 -41.60 -10.23 24.33
N LEU A 6 -41.56 -11.07 23.29
CA LEU A 6 -41.64 -10.61 21.91
C LEU A 6 -43.11 -10.55 21.46
N SER A 7 -43.50 -9.43 20.87
CA SER A 7 -44.81 -9.22 20.23
C SER A 7 -44.63 -9.03 18.74
N PHE A 8 -45.46 -9.68 17.93
CA PHE A 8 -45.45 -9.56 16.47
C PHE A 8 -46.60 -8.66 15.98
N PRO A 9 -46.43 -7.90 14.86
CA PRO A 9 -45.25 -7.87 13.98
C PRO A 9 -44.07 -7.07 14.56
N LEU A 10 -42.84 -7.54 14.30
CA LEU A 10 -41.59 -6.90 14.74
C LEU A 10 -40.79 -6.36 13.54
N SER A 11 -40.33 -5.12 13.64
CA SER A 11 -39.46 -4.51 12.60
C SER A 11 -38.05 -4.26 13.14
N ILE A 12 -37.04 -4.72 12.39
CA ILE A 12 -35.61 -4.49 12.69
C ILE A 12 -35.04 -3.59 11.59
N SER A 13 -34.55 -2.41 11.96
CA SER A 13 -33.93 -1.47 11.03
C SER A 13 -32.40 -1.55 11.11
N ILE A 14 -31.72 -1.58 9.95
CA ILE A 14 -30.25 -1.74 9.85
C ILE A 14 -29.73 -0.79 8.77
N ASP A 15 -28.65 -0.07 9.03
CA ASP A 15 -28.00 0.81 8.05
C ASP A 15 -26.87 0.14 7.25
N ASN A 16 -26.31 -0.93 7.79
CA ASN A 16 -25.29 -1.74 7.14
C ASN A 16 -25.87 -2.67 6.05
N GLN A 17 -25.89 -2.18 4.81
CA GLN A 17 -26.33 -2.94 3.64
C GLN A 17 -25.59 -4.28 3.48
N ALA A 18 -24.29 -4.33 3.82
CA ALA A 18 -23.52 -5.57 3.73
C ALA A 18 -23.97 -6.62 4.76
N ALA A 19 -24.47 -6.20 5.92
CA ALA A 19 -25.04 -7.12 6.92
C ALA A 19 -26.35 -7.73 6.44
N ILE A 20 -27.21 -6.94 5.78
CA ILE A 20 -28.47 -7.40 5.17
C ILE A 20 -28.18 -8.41 4.06
N GLN A 21 -27.30 -8.05 3.12
CA GLN A 21 -26.89 -8.93 2.02
C GLN A 21 -26.20 -10.21 2.50
N SER A 22 -25.45 -10.13 3.61
CA SER A 22 -24.85 -11.32 4.24
C SER A 22 -25.89 -12.28 4.81
N GLY A 23 -27.12 -11.82 5.07
CA GLY A 23 -28.27 -12.62 5.48
C GLY A 23 -28.90 -13.43 4.34
N GLU A 24 -28.76 -12.99 3.10
CA GLU A 24 -29.37 -13.59 1.91
C GLU A 24 -28.57 -14.78 1.32
N GLY A 25 -27.30 -14.96 1.69
CA GLY A 25 -26.47 -16.07 1.19
C GLY A 25 -25.50 -16.69 2.21
N PHE A 26 -25.11 -17.94 1.97
CA PHE A 26 -24.12 -18.66 2.77
C PHE A 26 -22.70 -18.34 2.28
N TYR A 27 -21.98 -17.47 2.99
CA TYR A 27 -20.61 -17.08 2.63
C TYR A 27 -19.63 -17.32 3.79
N SER A 28 -18.45 -17.89 3.51
CA SER A 28 -17.37 -18.08 4.48
C SER A 28 -16.49 -16.82 4.62
N ARG A 29 -17.07 -15.72 5.12
CA ARG A 29 -16.35 -14.45 5.39
C ARG A 29 -16.13 -14.22 6.89
N PRO A 30 -15.18 -13.35 7.30
CA PRO A 30 -15.05 -12.95 8.71
C PRO A 30 -16.40 -12.43 9.24
N GLY A 31 -16.87 -12.96 10.37
CA GLY A 31 -18.17 -12.60 10.94
C GLY A 31 -19.38 -13.38 10.40
N SER A 32 -19.22 -14.24 9.40
CA SER A 32 -20.30 -15.10 8.86
C SER A 32 -21.00 -15.96 9.92
N TYR A 33 -20.23 -16.41 10.94
CA TYR A 33 -20.79 -17.16 12.06
C TYR A 33 -21.87 -16.39 12.83
N LEU A 34 -21.85 -15.05 12.83
CA LEU A 34 -22.88 -14.20 13.44
C LEU A 34 -24.15 -14.19 12.58
N ALA A 35 -24.02 -14.12 11.25
CA ALA A 35 -25.16 -14.22 10.34
C ALA A 35 -25.82 -15.60 10.44
N ASP A 36 -25.04 -16.68 10.48
CA ASP A 36 -25.57 -18.04 10.69
C ASP A 36 -26.24 -18.19 12.06
N ARG A 37 -25.72 -17.51 13.08
CA ARG A 37 -26.34 -17.50 14.41
C ARG A 37 -27.68 -16.77 14.39
N PHE A 38 -27.73 -15.60 13.76
CA PHE A 38 -28.97 -14.85 13.59
C PHE A 38 -30.03 -15.68 12.87
N ARG A 39 -29.67 -16.36 11.76
CA ARG A 39 -30.56 -17.29 11.05
C ARG A 39 -31.11 -18.39 11.96
N ARG A 40 -30.25 -19.05 12.74
CA ARG A 40 -30.68 -20.10 13.70
C ARG A 40 -31.63 -19.55 14.76
N MET A 41 -31.42 -18.32 15.23
CA MET A 41 -32.34 -17.65 16.17
C MET A 41 -33.69 -17.38 15.52
N MET A 42 -33.70 -16.86 14.29
CA MET A 42 -34.92 -16.59 13.52
C MET A 42 -35.72 -17.88 13.25
N GLN A 43 -35.04 -18.96 12.86
CA GLN A 43 -35.67 -20.27 12.65
C GLN A 43 -36.28 -20.84 13.93
N LYS A 44 -35.62 -20.66 15.08
CA LYS A 44 -36.16 -21.09 16.38
C LYS A 44 -37.41 -20.28 16.73
N LEU A 45 -37.35 -18.96 16.61
CA LEU A 45 -38.50 -18.08 16.88
C LEU A 45 -39.70 -18.39 15.98
N ALA A 46 -39.47 -18.63 14.68
CA ALA A 46 -40.53 -19.02 13.75
C ALA A 46 -41.18 -20.37 14.10
N LYS A 47 -40.43 -21.27 14.73
CA LYS A 47 -40.96 -22.56 15.22
C LYS A 47 -41.78 -22.40 16.50
N ASP A 48 -41.31 -21.54 17.40
CA ASP A 48 -41.90 -21.37 18.73
C ASP A 48 -43.12 -20.42 18.73
N HIS A 49 -43.29 -19.58 17.70
CA HIS A 49 -44.36 -18.58 17.58
C HIS A 49 -45.17 -18.74 16.28
N PRO A 50 -46.44 -19.16 16.33
CA PRO A 50 -47.30 -19.29 15.15
C PRO A 50 -47.61 -17.97 14.43
N ASP A 51 -47.55 -16.85 15.15
CA ASP A 51 -47.78 -15.48 14.68
C ASP A 51 -46.49 -14.77 14.24
N PHE A 52 -45.43 -15.54 13.96
CA PHE A 52 -44.11 -15.01 13.60
C PHE A 52 -44.18 -14.09 12.37
N ASP A 53 -43.96 -12.79 12.60
CA ASP A 53 -43.84 -11.76 11.56
C ASP A 53 -42.69 -10.82 11.91
N ILE A 54 -41.55 -10.98 11.22
CA ILE A 54 -40.37 -10.12 11.36
C ILE A 54 -40.01 -9.51 10.01
N THR A 55 -39.93 -8.18 9.96
CA THR A 55 -39.42 -7.43 8.80
C THR A 55 -38.05 -6.85 9.10
N ILE A 56 -37.06 -7.09 8.24
CA ILE A 56 -35.76 -6.40 8.26
C ILE A 56 -35.79 -5.30 7.20
N ARG A 57 -35.51 -4.05 7.59
CA ARG A 57 -35.54 -2.89 6.68
C ARG A 57 -34.19 -2.18 6.68
N TRP A 58 -33.75 -1.80 5.50
CA TRP A 58 -32.61 -0.89 5.37
C TRP A 58 -33.05 0.54 5.69
N ILE A 59 -32.22 1.28 6.43
CA ILE A 59 -32.37 2.71 6.66
C ILE A 59 -31.04 3.41 6.35
N PRO A 60 -31.04 4.67 5.89
CA PRO A 60 -29.80 5.38 5.65
C PRO A 60 -29.09 5.72 6.97
N GLY A 61 -27.78 5.51 7.00
CA GLY A 61 -26.92 5.91 8.11
C GLY A 61 -26.64 7.42 8.08
N HIS A 62 -26.49 8.04 9.25
CA HIS A 62 -26.12 9.46 9.42
C HIS A 62 -27.13 10.49 8.86
N GLU A 63 -28.40 10.12 8.67
CA GLU A 63 -29.46 10.99 8.16
C GLU A 63 -30.43 11.48 9.27
N GLY A 64 -30.01 11.59 10.53
CA GLY A 64 -30.90 12.12 11.60
C GLY A 64 -31.92 11.13 12.16
N VAL A 65 -31.91 9.85 11.77
CA VAL A 65 -32.85 8.84 12.29
C VAL A 65 -32.48 8.51 13.73
N HIS A 66 -33.21 9.10 14.69
CA HIS A 66 -32.90 9.04 16.13
C HIS A 66 -32.51 7.64 16.64
N GLY A 67 -33.32 6.61 16.36
CA GLY A 67 -33.02 5.25 16.81
C GLY A 67 -31.73 4.65 16.23
N ASN A 68 -31.40 4.98 14.98
CA ASN A 68 -30.14 4.56 14.36
C ASN A 68 -28.96 5.31 14.98
N GLU A 69 -29.11 6.62 15.19
CA GLU A 69 -28.06 7.44 15.80
C GLU A 69 -27.74 7.00 17.22
N GLU A 70 -28.74 6.65 18.03
CA GLU A 70 -28.52 6.13 19.38
C GLU A 70 -27.84 4.77 19.37
N ALA A 71 -28.25 3.87 18.45
CA ALA A 71 -27.57 2.58 18.26
C ALA A 71 -26.10 2.76 17.86
N ASP A 72 -25.83 3.71 16.95
CA ASP A 72 -24.51 3.98 16.42
C ASP A 72 -23.60 4.66 17.45
N LYS A 73 -24.14 5.59 18.26
CA LYS A 73 -23.47 6.16 19.44
C LYS A 73 -23.12 5.09 20.46
N ALA A 74 -24.05 4.19 20.78
CA ALA A 74 -23.81 3.10 21.74
C ALA A 74 -22.73 2.14 21.21
N ALA A 75 -22.77 1.77 19.93
CA ALA A 75 -21.77 0.91 19.30
C ALA A 75 -20.37 1.57 19.31
N LYS A 76 -20.28 2.86 18.98
CA LYS A 76 -19.02 3.64 19.04
C LYS A 76 -18.48 3.72 20.45
N LEU A 77 -19.34 4.00 21.44
CA LEU A 77 -18.95 4.08 22.84
C LEU A 77 -18.42 2.73 23.36
N ALA A 78 -19.05 1.61 23.00
CA ALA A 78 -18.54 0.28 23.34
C ALA A 78 -17.17 -0.01 22.69
N ALA A 79 -16.92 0.52 21.49
CA ALA A 79 -15.66 0.33 20.77
C ALA A 79 -14.49 1.15 21.35
N THR A 80 -14.71 2.19 22.17
CA THR A 80 -13.63 3.01 22.72
C THR A 80 -12.90 2.34 23.88
N GLY A 81 -13.51 1.38 24.57
CA GLY A 81 -12.84 0.65 25.64
C GLY A 81 -13.75 -0.27 26.45
N LYS A 82 -13.14 -1.27 27.10
CA LYS A 82 -13.86 -2.31 27.86
C LYS A 82 -14.70 -1.75 29.01
N GLN A 83 -14.33 -0.59 29.54
CA GLN A 83 -15.07 0.10 30.62
C GLN A 83 -16.47 0.57 30.21
N HIS A 84 -16.72 0.72 28.91
CA HIS A 84 -18.02 1.12 28.38
C HIS A 84 -18.89 -0.08 27.97
N ASN A 85 -18.36 -1.30 28.09
CA ASN A 85 -19.09 -2.51 27.73
C ASN A 85 -20.04 -2.93 28.85
N SER A 86 -21.17 -3.50 28.45
CA SER A 86 -22.06 -4.18 29.41
C SER A 86 -21.33 -5.31 30.13
N PRO A 87 -21.68 -5.60 31.40
CA PRO A 87 -21.16 -6.76 32.13
C PRO A 87 -21.33 -8.06 31.34
N ARG A 88 -20.37 -8.98 31.44
CA ARG A 88 -20.43 -10.29 30.75
C ARG A 88 -21.72 -11.06 31.03
N THR A 89 -22.28 -10.90 32.22
CA THR A 89 -23.55 -11.51 32.64
C THR A 89 -24.76 -11.03 31.83
N ARG A 90 -24.71 -9.83 31.25
CA ARG A 90 -25.78 -9.29 30.38
C ARG A 90 -25.64 -9.67 28.91
N LEU A 91 -24.48 -10.17 28.49
CA LEU A 91 -24.29 -10.61 27.11
C LEU A 91 -25.08 -11.91 26.86
N PRO A 92 -25.55 -12.16 25.62
CA PRO A 92 -26.04 -13.47 25.23
C PRO A 92 -25.01 -14.57 25.50
N GLN A 93 -25.45 -15.78 25.89
CA GLN A 93 -24.56 -16.88 26.29
C GLN A 93 -23.49 -17.19 25.23
N TYR A 94 -23.82 -17.10 23.95
CA TYR A 94 -22.89 -17.34 22.84
C TYR A 94 -21.81 -16.26 22.66
N LEU A 95 -21.95 -15.09 23.30
CA LEU A 95 -20.93 -14.04 23.38
C LEU A 95 -20.19 -14.05 24.72
N ARG A 96 -20.57 -14.93 25.66
CA ARG A 96 -19.86 -15.16 26.93
C ARG A 96 -18.70 -16.16 26.79
N LEU A 97 -18.16 -16.31 25.58
CA LEU A 97 -17.00 -17.18 25.33
C LEU A 97 -15.73 -16.55 25.94
N ASP A 98 -14.77 -17.40 26.31
CA ASP A 98 -13.47 -16.95 26.81
C ASP A 98 -12.66 -16.25 25.70
N SER A 99 -12.84 -16.69 24.46
CA SER A 99 -12.29 -16.03 23.28
C SER A 99 -13.27 -16.03 22.12
N LEU A 100 -13.33 -14.90 21.39
CA LEU A 100 -14.00 -14.82 20.10
C LEU A 100 -13.09 -15.40 19.02
N PRO A 101 -13.65 -15.92 17.91
CA PRO A 101 -12.86 -16.37 16.77
C PRO A 101 -11.91 -15.27 16.30
N LEU A 102 -10.65 -15.63 16.04
CA LEU A 102 -9.66 -14.69 15.56
C LEU A 102 -10.06 -14.17 14.17
N SER A 103 -10.11 -12.85 14.04
CA SER A 103 -10.31 -12.22 12.74
C SER A 103 -9.02 -12.38 11.91
N ILE A 104 -9.11 -13.18 10.83
CA ILE A 104 -7.99 -13.38 9.89
C ILE A 104 -7.50 -12.02 9.33
N SER A 105 -8.41 -11.08 9.06
CA SER A 105 -8.03 -9.75 8.58
C SER A 105 -7.27 -8.96 9.64
N ALA A 106 -7.71 -9.00 10.91
CA ALA A 106 -7.02 -8.35 12.02
C ALA A 106 -5.63 -8.97 12.25
N LEU A 107 -5.51 -10.30 12.20
CA LEU A 107 -4.23 -11.01 12.29
C LEU A 107 -3.28 -10.60 11.15
N LYS A 108 -3.77 -10.57 9.90
CA LYS A 108 -2.97 -10.11 8.74
C LYS A 108 -2.52 -8.66 8.90
N GLN A 109 -3.38 -7.78 9.42
CA GLN A 109 -3.04 -6.38 9.66
C GLN A 109 -1.97 -6.23 10.74
N ALA A 110 -2.14 -6.92 11.88
CA ALA A 110 -1.17 -6.94 12.97
C ALA A 110 0.19 -7.49 12.49
N HIS A 111 0.19 -8.59 11.75
CA HIS A 111 1.40 -9.18 11.19
C HIS A 111 2.09 -8.23 10.19
N ARG A 112 1.33 -7.60 9.29
CA ARG A 112 1.88 -6.60 8.35
C ARG A 112 2.50 -5.42 9.08
N LYS A 113 1.84 -4.89 10.12
CA LYS A 113 2.35 -3.80 10.96
C LYS A 113 3.65 -4.20 11.66
N ALA A 114 3.66 -5.37 12.31
CA ALA A 114 4.85 -5.89 12.99
C ALA A 114 6.02 -6.11 12.03
N SER A 115 5.75 -6.74 10.87
CA SER A 115 6.74 -6.94 9.81
C SER A 115 7.31 -5.62 9.32
N HIS A 116 6.45 -4.63 9.04
CA HIS A 116 6.87 -3.32 8.58
C HIS A 116 7.78 -2.64 9.60
N SER A 117 7.39 -2.59 10.88
CA SER A 117 8.22 -2.03 11.96
C SER A 117 9.56 -2.77 12.09
N HIS A 118 9.56 -4.09 11.98
CA HIS A 118 10.77 -4.90 12.04
C HIS A 118 11.73 -4.58 10.89
N TRP A 119 11.24 -4.56 9.65
CA TRP A 119 12.05 -4.23 8.47
C TRP A 119 12.55 -2.78 8.50
N THR A 120 11.74 -1.83 8.97
CA THR A 120 12.17 -0.44 9.17
C THR A 120 13.35 -0.32 10.13
N ARG A 121 13.31 -1.05 11.24
CA ARG A 121 14.42 -1.08 12.20
C ARG A 121 15.67 -1.76 11.66
N ILE A 122 15.55 -2.82 10.87
CA ILE A 122 16.72 -3.45 10.23
C ILE A 122 17.30 -2.52 9.17
N TRP A 123 16.45 -1.93 8.33
CA TRP A 123 16.88 -1.07 7.24
C TRP A 123 17.60 0.18 7.73
N SER A 124 17.14 0.81 8.82
CA SER A 124 17.79 1.99 9.40
C SER A 124 19.23 1.76 9.86
N LYS A 125 19.59 0.50 10.17
CA LYS A 125 20.95 0.10 10.56
C LYS A 125 21.85 -0.24 9.37
N SER A 126 21.31 -0.29 8.15
CA SER A 126 22.09 -0.64 6.98
C SER A 126 23.09 0.46 6.63
N PRO A 127 24.35 0.13 6.24
CA PRO A 127 25.28 1.11 5.67
C PRO A 127 24.75 1.80 4.40
N ARG A 128 23.73 1.22 3.75
CA ARG A 128 23.10 1.76 2.54
C ARG A 128 21.88 2.65 2.84
N PHE A 129 21.48 2.77 4.11
CA PHE A 129 20.28 3.47 4.54
C PHE A 129 20.29 4.94 4.12
N THR A 130 21.27 5.72 4.62
CA THR A 130 21.37 7.17 4.41
C THR A 130 21.31 7.53 2.93
N ARG A 131 22.06 6.80 2.10
CA ARG A 131 22.11 7.03 0.65
C ARG A 131 20.79 6.73 -0.04
N THR A 132 20.16 5.61 0.31
CA THR A 132 18.89 5.24 -0.31
C THR A 132 17.77 6.16 0.15
N GLN A 133 17.80 6.60 1.41
CA GLN A 133 16.84 7.55 1.98
C GLN A 133 16.90 8.91 1.28
N GLN A 134 18.08 9.37 0.88
CA GLN A 134 18.24 10.60 0.09
C GLN A 134 17.52 10.50 -1.28
N ILE A 135 17.49 9.31 -1.89
CA ILE A 135 16.86 9.10 -3.21
C ILE A 135 15.36 8.82 -3.06
N ASP A 136 15.00 7.95 -2.11
CA ASP A 136 13.63 7.47 -1.94
C ASP A 136 13.38 7.12 -0.46
N PRO A 137 12.80 8.05 0.31
CA PRO A 137 12.49 7.82 1.73
C PRO A 137 11.43 6.73 1.93
N ASN A 138 10.66 6.41 0.88
CA ASN A 138 9.57 5.44 0.92
C ASN A 138 9.97 4.05 0.43
N THR A 139 11.28 3.76 0.32
CA THR A 139 11.78 2.47 -0.19
C THR A 139 11.14 1.26 0.51
N ILE A 140 10.97 1.30 1.84
CA ILE A 140 10.34 0.20 2.61
C ILE A 140 8.83 0.09 2.31
N ASN A 141 8.19 1.18 1.92
CA ASN A 141 6.79 1.25 1.52
C ASN A 141 6.55 0.74 0.09
N ARG A 142 7.51 -0.02 -0.47
CA ARG A 142 7.43 -0.61 -1.81
C ARG A 142 7.24 0.43 -2.92
N SER A 143 7.66 1.68 -2.70
CA SER A 143 7.55 2.77 -3.68
C SER A 143 8.19 2.40 -5.02
N PHE A 144 9.42 1.90 -5.00
CA PHE A 144 10.13 1.46 -6.21
C PHE A 144 9.44 0.28 -6.92
N LEU A 145 8.93 -0.70 -6.15
CA LEU A 145 8.21 -1.84 -6.72
C LEU A 145 6.91 -1.40 -7.39
N LYS A 146 6.19 -0.43 -6.80
CA LYS A 146 4.99 0.15 -7.41
C LYS A 146 5.33 0.94 -8.67
N LEU A 147 6.37 1.78 -8.62
CA LEU A 147 6.83 2.60 -9.73
C LEU A 147 7.25 1.75 -10.95
N THR A 148 7.94 0.64 -10.70
CA THR A 148 8.51 -0.21 -11.75
C THR A 148 7.65 -1.43 -12.10
N ALA A 149 6.44 -1.54 -11.54
CA ALA A 149 5.56 -2.70 -11.72
C ALA A 149 5.24 -3.02 -13.18
N THR A 150 5.18 -1.99 -14.04
CA THR A 150 4.89 -2.10 -15.47
C THR A 150 6.13 -1.95 -16.35
N PHE A 151 7.31 -1.72 -15.76
CA PHE A 151 8.51 -1.42 -16.52
C PHE A 151 9.14 -2.70 -17.07
N PRO A 152 9.71 -2.67 -18.29
CA PRO A 152 10.51 -3.78 -18.79
C PRO A 152 11.67 -4.09 -17.83
N LYS A 153 12.02 -5.37 -17.71
CA LYS A 153 13.11 -5.83 -16.81
C LYS A 153 14.40 -5.02 -16.98
N ARG A 154 14.78 -4.70 -18.22
CA ARG A 154 15.99 -3.90 -18.52
C ARG A 154 15.92 -2.50 -17.92
N LEU A 155 14.78 -1.81 -18.04
CA LEU A 155 14.56 -0.49 -17.46
C LEU A 155 14.61 -0.55 -15.92
N THR A 156 13.94 -1.54 -15.32
CA THR A 156 13.99 -1.75 -13.87
C THR A 156 15.41 -2.02 -13.37
N SER A 157 16.19 -2.84 -14.09
CA SER A 157 17.59 -3.09 -13.78
C SER A 157 18.45 -1.83 -13.91
N LEU A 158 18.28 -1.03 -14.96
CA LEU A 158 18.99 0.24 -15.13
C LEU A 158 18.72 1.20 -13.95
N LEU A 159 17.44 1.40 -13.60
CA LEU A 159 17.05 2.27 -12.48
C LEU A 159 17.57 1.74 -11.14
N MET A 160 17.53 0.43 -10.93
CA MET A 160 18.09 -0.19 -9.72
C MET A 160 19.61 0.02 -9.62
N ASN A 161 20.34 -0.08 -10.74
CA ASN A 161 21.77 0.18 -10.79
C ASN A 161 22.09 1.66 -10.54
N LEU A 162 21.29 2.59 -11.07
CA LEU A 162 21.39 4.02 -10.76
C LEU A 162 21.17 4.27 -9.26
N ARG A 163 20.10 3.74 -8.69
CA ARG A 163 19.74 3.92 -7.27
C ARG A 163 20.78 3.31 -6.31
N SER A 164 21.30 2.14 -6.64
CA SER A 164 22.32 1.43 -5.84
C SER A 164 23.75 1.92 -6.07
N ARG A 165 23.97 2.75 -7.11
CA ARG A 165 25.28 3.18 -7.61
C ARG A 165 26.15 2.02 -8.12
N HIS A 166 25.53 0.95 -8.59
CA HIS A 166 26.19 -0.21 -9.19
C HIS A 166 26.00 -0.20 -10.72
N ILE A 167 26.35 0.93 -11.33
CA ILE A 167 26.20 1.18 -12.76
C ILE A 167 27.58 1.22 -13.41
N PRO A 168 27.77 0.77 -14.67
CA PRO A 168 29.08 0.73 -15.35
C PRO A 168 29.60 2.12 -15.74
N LEU A 169 29.82 2.97 -14.74
CA LEU A 169 30.65 4.17 -14.81
C LEU A 169 32.01 3.85 -14.18
N ASN A 170 33.06 4.55 -14.62
CA ASN A 170 34.46 4.20 -14.33
C ASN A 170 34.76 4.15 -12.84
N ARG A 171 34.16 5.00 -12.01
CA ARG A 171 34.32 4.90 -10.54
C ARG A 171 33.88 3.53 -10.00
N HIS A 172 32.73 3.02 -10.46
CA HIS A 172 32.24 1.72 -10.02
C HIS A 172 33.07 0.58 -10.63
N LEU A 173 33.40 0.69 -11.91
CA LEU A 173 34.19 -0.32 -12.64
C LEU A 173 35.60 -0.47 -12.06
N HIS A 174 36.28 0.64 -11.75
CA HIS A 174 37.59 0.64 -11.10
C HIS A 174 37.53 -0.03 -9.73
N ARG A 175 36.52 0.29 -8.92
CA ARG A 175 36.30 -0.33 -7.60
C ARG A 175 36.16 -1.86 -7.69
N ILE A 176 35.66 -2.40 -8.79
CA ILE A 176 35.50 -3.84 -9.01
C ILE A 176 36.60 -4.45 -9.90
N GLY A 177 37.68 -3.71 -10.20
CA GLY A 177 38.80 -4.18 -11.01
C GLY A 177 38.47 -4.39 -12.49
N LYS A 178 37.52 -3.63 -13.05
CA LYS A 178 37.10 -3.70 -14.47
C LYS A 178 37.43 -2.45 -15.29
N SER A 179 38.13 -1.48 -14.69
CA SER A 179 38.64 -0.28 -15.34
C SER A 179 39.96 0.08 -14.68
N ASP A 180 40.93 0.57 -15.46
CA ASP A 180 42.26 0.95 -14.97
C ASP A 180 42.25 2.28 -14.21
N SER A 181 41.22 3.12 -14.44
CA SER A 181 41.06 4.41 -13.78
C SER A 181 39.60 4.64 -13.34
N PRO A 182 39.36 5.33 -12.21
CA PRO A 182 38.02 5.76 -11.81
C PRO A 182 37.54 7.01 -12.56
N ASN A 183 38.41 7.69 -13.31
CA ASN A 183 38.13 9.00 -13.89
C ASN A 183 37.33 8.91 -15.20
N CYS A 184 36.63 9.98 -15.54
CA CYS A 184 35.91 10.08 -16.78
C CYS A 184 36.90 10.15 -17.96
N ALA A 185 36.61 9.41 -19.04
CA ALA A 185 37.42 9.43 -20.26
C ALA A 185 37.51 10.83 -20.90
N HIS A 186 36.52 11.69 -20.67
CA HIS A 186 36.45 13.05 -21.22
C HIS A 186 36.77 14.14 -20.17
N CYS A 187 36.84 13.78 -18.89
CA CYS A 187 37.20 14.68 -17.80
C CYS A 187 38.24 13.97 -16.91
N PRO A 188 39.54 13.97 -17.31
CA PRO A 188 40.56 13.14 -16.67
C PRO A 188 40.82 13.46 -15.19
N GLN A 189 40.39 14.62 -14.72
CA GLN A 189 40.55 15.10 -13.34
C GLN A 189 39.37 14.73 -12.43
N ASP A 190 38.26 14.24 -13.00
CA ASP A 190 37.02 13.96 -12.27
C ASP A 190 36.69 12.46 -12.27
N GLU A 191 36.37 11.91 -11.10
CA GLU A 191 35.83 10.55 -11.00
C GLU A 191 34.49 10.44 -11.75
N GLU A 192 34.32 9.41 -12.58
CA GLU A 192 33.08 9.20 -13.31
C GLU A 192 31.99 8.63 -12.38
N THR A 193 31.33 9.52 -11.67
CA THR A 193 30.22 9.21 -10.76
C THR A 193 28.87 9.44 -11.43
N ILE A 194 27.78 8.95 -10.84
CA ILE A 194 26.43 9.28 -11.31
C ILE A 194 26.20 10.79 -11.28
N HIS A 195 26.71 11.49 -10.26
CA HIS A 195 26.59 12.94 -10.16
C HIS A 195 27.34 13.63 -11.31
N HIS A 196 28.61 13.26 -11.52
CA HIS A 196 29.41 13.77 -12.63
C HIS A 196 28.71 13.52 -13.97
N TYR A 197 28.31 12.28 -14.24
CA TYR A 197 27.63 11.91 -15.48
C TYR A 197 26.33 12.72 -15.71
N LEU A 198 25.47 12.84 -14.69
CA LEU A 198 24.17 13.49 -14.85
C LEU A 198 24.22 15.01 -14.79
N PHE A 199 25.20 15.62 -14.11
CA PHE A 199 25.15 17.05 -13.77
C PHE A 199 26.38 17.84 -14.24
N ASP A 200 27.56 17.23 -14.31
CA ASP A 200 28.82 17.99 -14.44
C ASP A 200 29.55 17.72 -15.76
N CYS A 201 29.53 16.48 -16.26
CA CYS A 201 30.34 15.99 -17.36
C CYS A 201 30.17 16.83 -18.63
N SER A 202 31.23 17.47 -19.10
CA SER A 202 31.20 18.39 -20.24
C SER A 202 30.81 17.70 -21.55
N HIS A 203 31.18 16.43 -21.71
CA HIS A 203 30.91 15.64 -22.91
C HIS A 203 29.42 15.44 -23.19
N VAL A 204 28.59 15.33 -22.14
CA VAL A 204 27.13 15.13 -22.27
C VAL A 204 26.34 16.41 -22.00
N ARG A 205 26.99 17.58 -22.17
CA ARG A 205 26.40 18.89 -21.90
C ARG A 205 25.17 19.16 -22.78
N HIS A 206 25.22 18.76 -24.06
CA HIS A 206 24.13 19.00 -25.00
C HIS A 206 22.87 18.22 -24.59
N GLU A 207 23.00 16.92 -24.32
CA GLU A 207 21.89 16.08 -23.87
C GLU A 207 21.35 16.55 -22.51
N ARG A 208 22.25 16.97 -21.61
CA ARG A 208 21.86 17.51 -20.30
C ARG A 208 21.11 18.83 -20.42
N HIS A 209 21.45 19.65 -21.41
CA HIS A 209 20.70 20.88 -21.69
C HIS A 209 19.27 20.56 -22.15
N ILE A 210 19.08 19.56 -23.03
CA ILE A 210 17.75 19.09 -23.43
C ILE A 210 16.94 18.59 -22.22
N LEU A 211 17.56 17.78 -21.35
CA LEU A 211 16.93 17.28 -20.13
C LEU A 211 16.51 18.44 -19.21
N THR A 212 17.40 19.41 -19.01
CA THR A 212 17.17 20.59 -18.16
C THR A 212 16.08 21.50 -18.73
N ASN A 213 16.05 21.74 -20.04
CA ASN A 213 14.99 22.54 -20.67
C ASN A 213 13.61 21.89 -20.51
N THR A 214 13.56 20.56 -20.51
CA THR A 214 12.28 19.84 -20.40
C THR A 214 11.77 19.75 -18.95
N LEU A 215 12.66 19.52 -17.99
CA LEU A 215 12.30 19.32 -16.57
C LEU A 215 12.48 20.57 -15.70
N GLY A 216 13.05 21.63 -16.25
CA GLY A 216 13.37 22.88 -15.55
C GLY A 216 14.30 22.67 -14.36
N ARG A 217 14.06 23.43 -13.27
CA ARG A 217 14.87 23.37 -12.04
C ARG A 217 14.89 21.99 -11.38
N LYS A 218 13.88 21.14 -11.63
CA LYS A 218 13.82 19.79 -11.05
C LYS A 218 14.81 18.82 -11.71
N ALA A 219 15.38 19.17 -12.86
CA ALA A 219 16.36 18.35 -13.56
C ALA A 219 17.64 18.10 -12.73
N SER A 220 18.00 19.00 -11.81
CA SER A 220 19.18 18.84 -10.93
C SER A 220 18.92 17.92 -9.72
N SER A 221 17.69 17.46 -9.53
CA SER A 221 17.32 16.60 -8.40
C SER A 221 17.44 15.12 -8.79
N LEU A 222 18.52 14.48 -8.35
CA LEU A 222 18.69 13.03 -8.50
C LEU A 222 17.50 12.22 -7.94
N PRO A 223 16.94 12.54 -6.75
CA PRO A 223 15.74 11.86 -6.25
C PRO A 223 14.56 11.97 -7.22
N PHE A 224 14.31 13.16 -7.77
CA PHE A 224 13.22 13.39 -8.71
C PHE A 224 13.41 12.57 -9.99
N LEU A 225 14.61 12.59 -10.58
CA LEU A 225 14.94 11.83 -11.79
C LEU A 225 14.76 10.31 -11.63
N LEU A 226 14.92 9.77 -10.42
CA LEU A 226 14.88 8.33 -10.14
C LEU A 226 13.58 7.83 -9.50
N THR A 227 12.64 8.72 -9.16
CA THR A 227 11.39 8.35 -8.45
C THR A 227 10.11 8.85 -9.12
N ASN A 228 10.17 9.90 -9.95
CA ASN A 228 9.01 10.43 -10.66
C ASN A 228 8.90 9.81 -12.07
N ILE A 229 7.72 9.31 -12.43
CA ILE A 229 7.51 8.61 -13.69
C ILE A 229 7.75 9.50 -14.92
N ASP A 230 7.33 10.77 -14.88
CA ASP A 230 7.53 11.71 -15.99
C ASP A 230 9.02 12.05 -16.13
N ALA A 231 9.70 12.30 -15.02
CA ALA A 231 11.14 12.54 -15.00
C ALA A 231 11.94 11.35 -15.55
N ILE A 232 11.53 10.12 -15.23
CA ILE A 232 12.16 8.89 -15.73
C ILE A 232 12.08 8.81 -17.25
N HIS A 233 10.96 9.19 -17.88
CA HIS A 233 10.85 9.20 -19.34
C HIS A 233 11.95 10.05 -19.98
N HIS A 234 12.17 11.26 -19.44
CA HIS A 234 13.20 12.17 -19.94
C HIS A 234 14.62 11.71 -19.59
N LEU A 235 14.82 11.13 -18.41
CA LEU A 235 16.09 10.52 -18.02
C LEU A 235 16.50 9.39 -18.96
N ILE A 236 15.56 8.53 -19.37
CA ILE A 236 15.85 7.43 -20.30
C ILE A 236 16.20 7.95 -21.69
N ARG A 237 15.51 9.00 -22.17
CA ARG A 237 15.88 9.68 -23.42
C ARG A 237 17.30 10.24 -23.35
N PHE A 238 17.65 10.91 -22.25
CA PHE A 238 19.01 11.39 -21.99
C PHE A 238 20.02 10.23 -22.04
N ILE A 239 19.77 9.15 -21.28
CA ILE A 239 20.67 7.99 -21.21
C ILE A 239 20.89 7.32 -22.58
N ASN A 240 19.85 7.17 -23.39
CA ASN A 240 19.98 6.60 -24.72
C ASN A 240 20.76 7.53 -25.66
N ALA A 241 20.54 8.84 -25.57
CA ALA A 241 21.21 9.83 -26.40
C ALA A 241 22.73 9.88 -26.14
N THR A 242 23.16 9.82 -24.88
CA THR A 242 24.60 9.79 -24.54
C THR A 242 25.30 8.50 -24.97
N LYS A 243 24.53 7.42 -25.22
CA LYS A 243 25.02 6.07 -25.54
C LYS A 243 25.97 5.47 -24.49
N ARG A 244 26.13 6.09 -23.31
CA ARG A 244 27.11 5.70 -22.28
C ARG A 244 26.91 4.26 -21.80
N PHE A 245 25.68 3.80 -21.80
CA PHE A 245 25.25 2.49 -21.30
C PHE A 245 24.78 1.54 -22.42
N LYS A 246 24.98 1.91 -23.69
CA LYS A 246 24.51 1.13 -24.85
C LYS A 246 25.11 -0.28 -24.89
N THR A 247 26.38 -0.43 -24.51
CA THR A 247 27.06 -1.74 -24.49
C THR A 247 26.50 -2.69 -23.44
N THR A 248 26.09 -2.17 -22.27
CA THR A 248 25.62 -3.00 -21.14
C THR A 248 24.11 -3.23 -21.15
N PHE A 249 23.31 -2.22 -21.48
CA PHE A 249 21.85 -2.28 -21.39
C PHE A 249 21.15 -2.27 -22.75
N GLY A 250 21.89 -2.04 -23.85
CA GLY A 250 21.32 -1.75 -25.15
C GLY A 250 20.56 -0.41 -25.14
N GLU A 251 19.66 -0.24 -26.10
CA GLU A 251 18.70 0.85 -26.08
C GLU A 251 17.54 0.51 -25.11
N VAL A 252 17.32 1.38 -24.12
CA VAL A 252 16.30 1.17 -23.09
C VAL A 252 15.02 1.90 -23.48
N LYS A 253 13.93 1.16 -23.66
CA LYS A 253 12.63 1.73 -24.07
C LYS A 253 11.73 1.93 -22.86
N MET A 254 11.01 3.05 -22.82
CA MET A 254 9.90 3.24 -21.89
C MET A 254 8.71 2.37 -22.31
N PRO A 255 7.93 1.84 -21.36
CA PRO A 255 6.67 1.18 -21.69
C PRO A 255 5.73 2.19 -22.37
N VAL A 256 5.06 1.77 -23.44
CA VAL A 256 4.00 2.56 -24.06
C VAL A 256 2.86 2.70 -23.05
N PRO A 257 2.29 3.90 -22.84
CA PRO A 257 1.11 4.06 -22.00
C PRO A 257 0.04 3.10 -22.51
N ARG A 258 -0.54 2.27 -21.63
CA ARG A 258 -1.73 1.50 -22.02
C ARG A 258 -2.83 2.50 -22.37
N PRO A 259 -3.48 2.40 -23.53
CA PRO A 259 -4.67 3.20 -23.80
C PRO A 259 -5.69 2.90 -22.70
N THR A 260 -6.20 3.96 -22.09
CA THR A 260 -7.25 3.95 -21.06
C THR A 260 -8.55 3.39 -21.61
#